data_AF-L7X3K8-F1
#
_entry.id   AF-L7X3K8-F1
#
_cell.length_a   1.000
_cell.length_b   1.000
_cell.length_c   1.000
_cell.angle_alpha   90.00
_cell.angle_beta   90.00
_cell.angle_gamma   90.00
#
_symmetry.space_group_name_H-M   'P 1'
#
loop_
_entity.id
_entity.type
_entity.pdbx_description
1 polymer ?
#
loop_
_entity_poly.entity_id
_entity_poly.type
_entity_poly.pdbx_seq_one_letter_code
_entity_poly.pdbx_strand_id
1 'polypeptide(L)'
;ASVMFFLLKQHSYLADYYYQTGRDKKFNEAFDVLITTFNEFKASLTGAKGLINEVVKTLEEVKNKDFIKDVKNELYDDISKRIDGLKDLKTNITKMVLNVIEDIPEPVLDIDFNEPHIASNYGDWDDKSKVRYAVQLTVNGTYSKFGEWTEPVKVYQKANPTLQVPRDEKGRLRLVFRKFNEEKPQLAAILSKSSQVEFRDI
;
A
#
# COMPACT_ATOMS: atom_id res chain seq x y z
N ALA A 1 -2.06 20.73 10.02
CA ALA A 1 -1.97 19.30 10.43
C ALA A 1 -3.34 18.60 10.42
N SER A 2 -4.41 19.18 10.97
CA SER A 2 -5.73 18.52 11.06
C SER A 2 -6.31 18.08 9.72
N VAL A 3 -6.19 18.90 8.66
CA VAL A 3 -6.69 18.57 7.31
C VAL A 3 -5.99 17.35 6.73
N MET A 4 -4.66 17.23 6.88
CA MET A 4 -3.92 16.06 6.38
C MET A 4 -4.37 14.79 7.11
N PHE A 5 -4.32 14.78 8.46
CA PHE A 5 -4.72 13.60 9.22
C PHE A 5 -6.18 13.22 8.97
N PHE A 6 -7.04 14.20 8.73
CA PHE A 6 -8.42 13.99 8.30
C PHE A 6 -8.49 13.29 6.95
N LEU A 7 -7.78 13.78 5.92
CA LEU A 7 -7.75 13.16 4.59
C LEU A 7 -7.18 11.74 4.63
N LEU A 8 -6.07 11.53 5.33
CA LEU A 8 -5.48 10.19 5.50
C LEU A 8 -6.48 9.24 6.16
N LYS A 9 -7.15 9.68 7.24
CA LYS A 9 -8.18 8.88 7.92
C LYS A 9 -9.36 8.56 7.00
N GLN A 10 -9.81 9.52 6.19
CA GLN A 10 -10.88 9.30 5.22
C GLN A 10 -10.49 8.27 4.16
N HIS A 11 -9.30 8.35 3.58
CA HIS A 11 -8.84 7.40 2.57
C HIS A 11 -8.60 6.01 3.16
N SER A 12 -8.06 5.90 4.38
CA SER A 12 -7.97 4.63 5.08
C SER A 12 -9.35 4.00 5.32
N TYR A 13 -10.35 4.80 5.74
CA TYR A 13 -11.72 4.33 5.91
C TYR A 13 -12.34 3.85 4.58
N LEU A 14 -12.14 4.60 3.50
CA LEU A 14 -12.64 4.19 2.18
C LEU A 14 -11.99 2.91 1.68
N ALA A 15 -10.67 2.76 1.86
CA ALA A 15 -9.97 1.54 1.53
C ALA A 15 -10.56 0.35 2.31
N ASP A 16 -10.68 0.46 3.62
CA ASP A 16 -11.29 -0.60 4.46
C ASP A 16 -12.73 -0.93 4.04
N TYR A 17 -13.56 0.08 3.82
CA TYR A 17 -14.93 -0.10 3.33
C TYR A 17 -14.96 -0.86 1.98
N TYR A 18 -14.12 -0.49 1.03
CA TYR A 18 -14.05 -1.17 -0.27
C TYR A 18 -13.51 -2.59 -0.15
N TYR A 19 -12.55 -2.82 0.73
CA TYR A 19 -12.03 -4.15 1.02
C TYR A 19 -13.14 -5.06 1.59
N GLN A 20 -13.85 -4.61 2.63
CA GLN A 20 -14.93 -5.35 3.27
C GLN A 20 -16.11 -5.64 2.32
N THR A 21 -16.44 -4.66 1.46
CA THR A 21 -17.51 -4.81 0.46
C THR A 21 -17.08 -5.55 -0.81
N GLY A 22 -15.82 -5.98 -0.93
CA GLY A 22 -15.35 -6.75 -2.07
C GLY A 22 -15.10 -5.95 -3.34
N ARG A 23 -14.95 -4.63 -3.23
CA ARG A 23 -14.69 -3.71 -4.35
C ARG A 23 -13.18 -3.46 -4.48
N ASP A 24 -12.44 -4.50 -4.77
CA ASP A 24 -10.97 -4.53 -4.89
C ASP A 24 -10.37 -3.43 -5.79
N LYS A 25 -10.97 -3.12 -6.95
CA LYS A 25 -10.50 -2.02 -7.80
C LYS A 25 -10.57 -0.68 -7.06
N LYS A 26 -11.69 -0.42 -6.38
CA LYS A 26 -11.88 0.81 -5.59
C LYS A 26 -11.01 0.81 -4.34
N PHE A 27 -10.74 -0.35 -3.76
CA PHE A 27 -9.76 -0.48 -2.68
C PHE A 27 -8.36 -0.07 -3.17
N ASN A 28 -7.89 -0.60 -4.30
CA ASN A 28 -6.59 -0.22 -4.88
C ASN A 28 -6.55 1.28 -5.20
N GLU A 29 -7.60 1.85 -5.79
CA GLU A 29 -7.70 3.30 -6.05
C GLU A 29 -7.61 4.12 -4.75
N ALA A 30 -8.36 3.75 -3.70
CA ALA A 30 -8.31 4.43 -2.41
C ALA A 30 -6.94 4.28 -1.72
N PHE A 31 -6.29 3.13 -1.87
CA PHE A 31 -4.96 2.84 -1.36
C PHE A 31 -3.89 3.70 -2.05
N ASP A 32 -3.95 3.83 -3.38
CA ASP A 32 -3.04 4.68 -4.15
C ASP A 32 -3.21 6.17 -3.77
N VAL A 33 -4.46 6.62 -3.56
CA VAL A 33 -4.73 8.00 -3.10
C VAL A 33 -4.20 8.23 -1.67
N LEU A 34 -4.31 7.23 -0.78
CA LEU A 34 -3.75 7.31 0.57
C LEU A 34 -2.23 7.52 0.55
N ILE A 35 -1.52 6.70 -0.23
CA ILE A 35 -0.06 6.79 -0.39
C ILE A 35 0.33 8.14 -1.00
N THR A 36 -0.34 8.54 -2.08
CA THR A 36 -0.07 9.79 -2.77
C THR A 36 -0.27 10.98 -1.85
N THR A 37 -1.40 11.04 -1.14
CA THR A 37 -1.71 12.13 -0.19
C THR A 37 -0.64 12.23 0.91
N PHE A 38 -0.20 11.09 1.47
CA PHE A 38 0.85 11.06 2.48
C PHE A 38 2.18 11.62 1.94
N ASN A 39 2.59 11.15 0.76
CA ASN A 39 3.84 11.53 0.12
C ASN A 39 3.85 12.99 -0.33
N GLU A 40 2.76 13.49 -0.91
CA GLU A 40 2.59 14.89 -1.30
C GLU A 40 2.64 15.81 -0.09
N PHE A 41 1.98 15.45 1.02
CA PHE A 41 2.07 16.24 2.25
C PHE A 41 3.53 16.32 2.75
N LYS A 42 4.21 15.18 2.83
CA LYS A 42 5.60 15.10 3.27
C LYS A 42 6.53 15.91 2.37
N ALA A 43 6.31 15.86 1.05
CA ALA A 43 7.03 16.67 0.07
C ALA A 43 6.74 18.17 0.21
N SER A 44 5.48 18.56 0.45
CA SER A 44 5.08 19.97 0.61
C SER A 44 5.76 20.65 1.81
N LEU A 45 6.06 19.88 2.87
CA LEU A 45 6.72 20.41 4.07
C LEU A 45 8.25 20.28 4.02
N THR A 46 8.76 19.14 3.55
CA THR A 46 10.19 18.79 3.70
C THR A 46 10.96 18.69 2.40
N GLY A 47 10.28 18.70 1.24
CA GLY A 47 10.90 18.63 -0.08
C GLY A 47 11.84 19.80 -0.35
N ALA A 48 12.50 19.80 -1.51
CA ALA A 48 13.49 20.83 -1.85
C ALA A 48 12.93 22.26 -1.71
N LYS A 49 11.71 22.49 -2.21
CA LYS A 49 10.93 23.73 -2.07
C LYS A 49 9.87 23.65 -0.95
N GLY A 50 10.12 22.80 0.05
CA GLY A 50 9.17 22.57 1.14
C GLY A 50 9.07 23.78 2.07
N LEU A 51 7.88 23.98 2.64
CA LEU A 51 7.57 25.13 3.50
C LEU A 51 8.59 25.32 4.63
N ILE A 52 9.06 24.22 5.25
CA ILE A 52 10.01 24.32 6.36
C ILE A 52 11.35 24.91 5.90
N ASN A 53 11.81 24.59 4.69
CA ASN A 53 13.06 25.14 4.15
C ASN A 53 12.92 26.65 3.91
N GLU A 54 11.80 27.09 3.35
CA GLU A 54 11.53 28.51 3.10
C GLU A 54 11.48 29.30 4.42
N VAL A 55 10.79 28.79 5.44
CA VAL A 55 10.74 29.45 6.76
C VAL A 55 12.13 29.49 7.41
N VAL A 56 12.89 28.38 7.38
CA VAL A 56 14.27 28.35 7.91
C VAL A 56 15.14 29.37 7.18
N LYS A 57 15.04 29.46 5.85
CA LYS A 57 15.78 30.44 5.05
C LYS A 57 15.45 31.88 5.47
N THR A 58 14.17 32.23 5.58
CA THR A 58 13.76 33.57 6.04
C THR A 58 14.26 33.87 7.45
N LEU A 59 14.20 32.90 8.37
CA LEU A 59 14.72 33.09 9.73
C LEU A 59 16.25 33.26 9.75
N GLU A 60 16.98 32.52 8.92
CA GLU A 60 18.42 32.72 8.74
C GLU A 60 18.73 34.11 8.18
N GLU A 61 17.97 34.60 7.19
CA GLU A 61 18.14 35.95 6.63
C GLU A 61 17.91 37.05 7.68
N VAL A 62 16.92 36.88 8.55
CA VAL A 62 16.65 37.80 9.67
C VAL A 62 17.76 37.71 10.72
N LYS A 63 18.13 36.50 11.15
CA LYS A 63 19.20 36.27 12.13
C LYS A 63 20.52 36.89 11.70
N ASN A 64 20.80 36.90 10.39
CA ASN A 64 22.03 37.42 9.82
C ASN A 64 22.02 38.94 9.54
N LYS A 65 20.97 39.68 9.90
CA LYS A 65 20.99 41.15 9.87
C LYS A 65 21.95 41.68 10.94
N ASP A 66 22.77 42.66 10.58
CA ASP A 66 23.85 43.21 11.42
C ASP A 66 23.37 43.57 12.84
N PHE A 67 22.25 44.28 12.97
CA PHE A 67 21.70 44.69 14.27
C PHE A 67 21.19 43.54 15.16
N ILE A 68 21.03 42.32 14.62
CA ILE A 68 20.67 41.11 15.39
C ILE A 68 21.93 40.26 15.61
N LYS A 69 22.67 39.99 14.54
CA LYS A 69 23.88 39.14 14.54
C LYS A 69 25.01 39.71 15.40
N ASP A 70 25.24 41.02 15.32
CA ASP A 70 26.41 41.66 15.96
C ASP A 70 26.16 41.91 17.45
N VAL A 71 24.89 42.04 17.84
CA VAL A 71 24.49 42.23 19.23
C VAL A 71 24.35 40.89 19.97
N LYS A 72 24.06 39.79 19.24
CA LYS A 72 23.77 38.45 19.81
C LYS A 72 22.85 38.51 21.03
N ASN A 73 21.80 39.30 20.92
CA ASN A 73 20.83 39.50 21.99
C ASN A 73 19.89 38.29 22.12
N GLU A 74 18.97 38.34 23.09
CA GLU A 74 17.97 37.27 23.32
C GLU A 74 17.19 36.90 22.05
N LEU A 75 16.97 37.86 21.13
CA LEU A 75 16.31 37.62 19.86
C LEU A 75 17.14 36.72 18.93
N TYR A 76 18.47 36.87 18.92
CA TYR A 76 19.36 35.97 18.16
C TYR A 76 19.24 34.53 18.65
N ASP A 77 19.24 34.33 19.96
CA ASP A 77 19.13 33.01 20.58
C ASP A 77 17.74 32.40 20.36
N ASP A 78 16.67 33.19 20.47
CA ASP A 78 15.30 32.73 20.18
C ASP A 78 15.14 32.29 18.71
N ILE A 79 15.63 33.09 17.76
CA ILE A 79 15.59 32.73 16.34
C ILE A 79 16.41 31.47 16.07
N SER A 80 17.59 31.34 16.67
CA SER A 80 18.44 30.15 16.53
C SER A 80 17.73 28.89 17.02
N LYS A 81 17.13 28.94 18.21
CA LYS A 81 16.35 27.81 18.76
C LYS A 81 15.16 27.44 17.87
N ARG A 82 14.46 28.42 17.29
CA ARG A 82 13.35 28.16 16.36
C ARG A 82 13.81 27.51 15.07
N ILE A 83 14.94 27.95 14.52
CA ILE A 83 15.56 27.34 13.33
C ILE A 83 15.88 25.87 13.60
N ASP A 84 16.50 25.57 14.75
CA ASP A 84 16.85 24.20 15.12
C ASP A 84 15.61 23.33 15.33
N GLY A 85 14.60 23.86 16.03
CA GLY A 85 13.31 23.17 16.19
C GLY A 85 12.60 22.87 14.85
N LEU A 86 12.72 23.75 13.86
CA LEU A 86 12.20 23.51 12.51
C LEU A 86 13.00 22.43 11.76
N LYS A 87 14.33 22.40 11.91
CA LYS A 87 15.17 21.33 11.32
C LYS A 87 14.87 19.97 11.94
N ASP A 88 14.64 19.92 13.25
CA ASP A 88 14.22 18.71 13.95
C ASP A 88 12.83 18.24 13.50
N LEU A 89 11.87 19.18 13.40
CA LEU A 89 10.54 18.88 12.87
C LEU A 89 10.61 18.32 11.45
N LYS A 90 11.42 18.93 10.57
CA LYS A 90 11.67 18.44 9.21
C LYS A 90 12.17 17.00 9.25
N THR A 91 13.19 16.72 10.06
CA THR A 91 13.77 15.38 10.21
C THR A 91 12.73 14.37 10.67
N ASN A 92 11.90 14.73 11.64
CA ASN A 92 10.83 13.87 12.15
C ASN A 92 9.78 13.56 11.06
N ILE A 93 9.34 14.57 10.31
CA ILE A 93 8.40 14.38 9.20
C ILE A 93 9.02 13.53 8.08
N THR A 94 10.30 13.76 7.74
CA THR A 94 11.00 12.96 6.72
C THR A 94 11.10 11.49 7.11
N LYS A 95 11.21 11.17 8.40
CA LYS A 95 11.23 9.81 8.94
C LYS A 95 9.85 9.16 9.08
N MET A 96 8.76 9.92 8.95
CA MET A 96 7.43 9.32 8.97
C MET A 96 7.28 8.33 7.82
N VAL A 97 6.69 7.19 8.15
CA VAL A 97 6.34 6.12 7.23
C VAL A 97 4.86 5.84 7.36
N LEU A 98 4.20 5.60 6.22
CA LEU A 98 2.84 5.09 6.22
C LEU A 98 2.92 3.58 6.50
N ASN A 99 2.08 3.08 7.42
CA ASN A 99 2.07 1.66 7.74
C ASN A 99 1.25 0.88 6.69
N VAL A 100 1.81 0.76 5.49
CA VAL A 100 1.26 0.03 4.34
C VAL A 100 2.39 -0.71 3.62
N ILE A 101 2.05 -1.73 2.84
CA ILE A 101 3.01 -2.34 1.91
C ILE A 101 2.84 -1.66 0.55
N GLU A 102 3.81 -0.83 0.15
CA GLU A 102 3.77 -0.13 -1.14
C GLU A 102 4.13 -1.03 -2.34
N ASP A 103 4.84 -2.13 -2.09
CA ASP A 103 5.20 -3.08 -3.16
C ASP A 103 3.95 -3.69 -3.78
N ILE A 104 3.98 -3.83 -5.11
CA ILE A 104 2.93 -4.51 -5.87
C ILE A 104 3.26 -6.01 -5.88
N PRO A 105 2.36 -6.88 -5.43
CA PRO A 105 2.55 -8.33 -5.52
C PRO A 105 2.67 -8.76 -6.98
N GLU A 106 3.57 -9.70 -7.26
CA GLU A 106 3.65 -10.33 -8.58
C GLU A 106 2.36 -11.12 -8.89
N PRO A 107 1.93 -11.14 -10.16
CA PRO A 107 0.74 -11.88 -10.56
C PRO A 107 0.95 -13.40 -10.45
N VAL A 108 -0.15 -14.14 -10.42
CA VAL A 108 -0.14 -15.60 -10.56
C VAL A 108 0.28 -15.96 -11.98
N LEU A 109 1.23 -16.88 -12.15
CA LEU A 109 1.90 -17.12 -13.44
C LEU A 109 1.40 -18.36 -14.21
N ASP A 110 0.89 -19.38 -13.53
CA ASP A 110 0.32 -20.58 -14.17
C ASP A 110 -0.95 -21.03 -13.46
N ILE A 111 -1.97 -21.42 -14.23
CA ILE A 111 -3.23 -21.98 -13.74
C ILE A 111 -3.50 -23.26 -14.52
N ASP A 112 -3.49 -24.39 -13.83
CA ASP A 112 -3.58 -25.70 -14.46
C ASP A 112 -4.62 -26.60 -13.80
N PHE A 113 -5.50 -27.20 -14.60
CA PHE A 113 -6.54 -28.15 -14.16
C PHE A 113 -6.10 -29.61 -14.30
N ASN A 114 -4.80 -29.87 -14.11
CA ASN A 114 -4.22 -31.21 -14.07
C ASN A 114 -4.74 -32.04 -12.88
N GLU A 115 -4.48 -33.35 -12.97
CA GLU A 115 -4.89 -34.38 -12.03
C GLU A 115 -4.69 -33.99 -10.54
N PRO A 116 -5.62 -34.39 -9.63
CA PRO A 116 -6.79 -35.22 -9.90
C PRO A 116 -7.90 -34.49 -10.65
N HIS A 117 -8.51 -35.17 -11.61
CA HIS A 117 -9.68 -34.65 -12.33
C HIS A 117 -10.88 -34.54 -11.37
N ILE A 118 -11.17 -33.31 -10.95
CA ILE A 118 -12.37 -32.99 -10.16
C ILE A 118 -13.39 -32.38 -11.11
N ALA A 119 -14.55 -33.03 -11.21
CA ALA A 119 -15.64 -32.53 -12.05
C ALA A 119 -16.12 -31.16 -11.56
N SER A 120 -16.42 -30.26 -12.47
CA SER A 120 -17.16 -29.03 -12.15
C SER A 120 -18.60 -29.35 -11.71
N ASN A 121 -19.34 -28.35 -11.23
CA ASN A 121 -20.62 -28.40 -10.53
C ASN A 121 -20.48 -28.72 -9.02
N TYR A 122 -19.42 -28.20 -8.41
CA TYR A 122 -19.19 -28.26 -6.97
C TYR A 122 -18.88 -26.86 -6.43
N GLY A 123 -19.64 -26.39 -5.44
CA GLY A 123 -19.49 -25.03 -4.91
C GLY A 123 -19.69 -23.98 -6.00
N ASP A 124 -18.78 -23.01 -6.09
CA ASP A 124 -18.79 -21.94 -7.11
C ASP A 124 -18.19 -22.38 -8.46
N TRP A 125 -17.69 -23.62 -8.55
CA TRP A 125 -17.07 -24.17 -9.77
C TRP A 125 -18.11 -24.68 -10.76
N ASP A 126 -18.91 -23.78 -11.33
CA ASP A 126 -19.87 -24.14 -12.36
C ASP A 126 -19.24 -24.22 -13.76
N ASP A 127 -19.76 -25.13 -14.59
CA ASP A 127 -19.33 -25.22 -15.99
C ASP A 127 -19.53 -23.87 -16.71
N LYS A 128 -18.54 -23.45 -17.50
CA LYS A 128 -18.47 -22.16 -18.22
C LYS A 128 -18.29 -20.92 -17.34
N SER A 129 -18.20 -21.06 -16.02
CA SER A 129 -17.77 -19.95 -15.17
C SER A 129 -16.36 -19.49 -15.54
N LYS A 130 -16.05 -18.24 -15.21
CA LYS A 130 -14.72 -17.66 -15.42
C LYS A 130 -14.09 -17.36 -14.08
N VAL A 131 -12.93 -17.94 -13.81
CA VAL A 131 -12.17 -17.68 -12.59
C VAL A 131 -10.97 -16.78 -12.88
N ARG A 132 -10.71 -15.83 -11.98
CA ARG A 132 -9.49 -15.00 -11.95
C ARG A 132 -8.82 -15.09 -10.60
N TYR A 133 -7.52 -14.86 -10.56
CA TYR A 133 -6.73 -14.85 -9.33
C TYR A 133 -5.92 -13.57 -9.17
N ALA A 134 -5.69 -13.16 -7.93
CA ALA A 134 -4.76 -12.09 -7.58
C ALA A 134 -4.11 -12.37 -6.23
N VAL A 135 -2.96 -11.74 -6.00
CA VAL A 135 -2.21 -11.87 -4.74
C VAL A 135 -2.28 -10.56 -3.97
N GLN A 136 -2.34 -10.65 -2.65
CA GLN A 136 -2.12 -9.53 -1.74
C GLN A 136 -1.05 -9.93 -0.72
N LEU A 137 -0.13 -9.02 -0.39
CA LEU A 137 0.88 -9.25 0.62
C LEU A 137 0.39 -8.78 1.98
N THR A 138 0.75 -9.49 3.04
CA THR A 138 0.51 -9.04 4.42
C THR A 138 1.66 -9.39 5.36
N VAL A 139 1.92 -8.49 6.31
CA VAL A 139 2.83 -8.70 7.43
C VAL A 139 2.35 -7.90 8.63
N ASN A 140 2.25 -8.52 9.80
CA ASN A 140 1.88 -7.87 11.07
C ASN A 140 0.59 -7.01 11.01
N GLY A 141 -0.43 -7.46 10.26
CA GLY A 141 -1.69 -6.74 10.11
C GLY A 141 -1.65 -5.56 9.12
N THR A 142 -0.52 -5.37 8.43
CA THR A 142 -0.37 -4.42 7.33
C THR A 142 -0.56 -5.14 6.01
N TYR A 143 -1.16 -4.46 5.02
CA TYR A 143 -1.52 -5.04 3.72
C TYR A 143 -0.95 -4.23 2.57
N SER A 144 -0.71 -4.90 1.44
CA SER A 144 -0.50 -4.26 0.15
C SER A 144 -1.82 -4.02 -0.56
N LYS A 145 -1.75 -3.36 -1.72
CA LYS A 145 -2.83 -3.46 -2.71
C LYS A 145 -2.94 -4.88 -3.29
N PHE A 146 -4.06 -5.20 -3.94
CA PHE A 146 -4.13 -6.40 -4.77
C PHE A 146 -3.19 -6.23 -5.96
N GLY A 147 -2.43 -7.29 -6.27
CA GLY A 147 -1.69 -7.42 -7.51
C GLY A 147 -2.62 -7.48 -8.72
N GLU A 148 -2.02 -7.63 -9.89
CA GLU A 148 -2.78 -7.78 -11.13
C GLU A 148 -3.62 -9.06 -11.10
N TRP A 149 -4.89 -8.93 -11.49
CA TRP A 149 -5.77 -10.08 -11.69
C TRP A 149 -5.37 -10.81 -12.95
N THR A 150 -5.30 -12.14 -12.89
CA THR A 150 -5.09 -12.94 -14.09
C THR A 150 -6.19 -12.71 -15.12
N GLU A 151 -5.87 -13.01 -16.37
CA GLU A 151 -6.90 -13.19 -17.39
C GLU A 151 -7.93 -14.24 -16.94
N PRO A 152 -9.21 -14.08 -17.30
CA PRO A 152 -10.26 -14.97 -16.85
C PRO A 152 -10.12 -16.34 -17.51
N VAL A 153 -9.91 -17.36 -16.68
CA VAL A 153 -9.79 -18.76 -17.12
C VAL A 153 -11.18 -19.39 -17.09
N LYS A 154 -11.59 -19.97 -18.22
CA LYS A 154 -12.89 -20.66 -18.31
C LYS A 154 -12.79 -22.04 -17.68
N VAL A 155 -13.74 -22.33 -16.81
CA VAL A 155 -13.97 -23.66 -16.24
C VAL A 155 -14.65 -24.52 -17.30
N TYR A 156 -14.00 -25.65 -17.65
CA TYR A 156 -14.53 -26.63 -18.60
C TYR A 156 -14.60 -28.00 -17.94
N GLN A 157 -15.73 -28.31 -17.30
CA GLN A 157 -15.95 -29.59 -16.60
C GLN A 157 -14.90 -29.95 -15.53
N LYS A 158 -13.96 -29.05 -15.23
CA LYS A 158 -12.82 -29.26 -14.33
C LYS A 158 -12.77 -28.16 -13.29
N ALA A 159 -12.76 -28.53 -12.02
CA ALA A 159 -12.59 -27.63 -10.90
C ALA A 159 -11.16 -27.72 -10.33
N ASN A 160 -10.87 -26.87 -9.35
CA ASN A 160 -9.74 -27.00 -8.44
C ASN A 160 -8.35 -27.00 -9.11
N PRO A 161 -8.00 -25.90 -9.82
CA PRO A 161 -6.72 -25.80 -10.49
C PRO A 161 -5.59 -25.72 -9.47
N THR A 162 -4.43 -26.17 -9.91
CA THR A 162 -3.13 -25.84 -9.33
C THR A 162 -2.69 -24.48 -9.84
N LEU A 163 -2.17 -23.65 -8.95
CA LEU A 163 -1.69 -22.31 -9.25
C LEU A 163 -0.22 -22.14 -8.87
N GLN A 164 0.53 -21.44 -9.71
CA GLN A 164 1.86 -20.96 -9.37
C GLN A 164 1.85 -19.51 -8.91
N VAL A 165 2.28 -19.28 -7.68
CA VAL A 165 2.37 -17.97 -7.04
C VAL A 165 3.83 -17.64 -6.79
N PRO A 166 4.36 -16.54 -7.37
CA PRO A 166 5.75 -16.14 -7.18
C PRO A 166 6.12 -15.97 -5.70
N ARG A 167 7.42 -16.14 -5.43
CA ARG A 167 7.96 -15.96 -4.08
C ARG A 167 7.98 -14.48 -3.73
N ASP A 168 7.69 -14.17 -2.47
CA ASP A 168 8.03 -12.87 -1.92
C ASP A 168 9.39 -12.96 -1.23
N GLU A 169 10.43 -12.38 -1.85
CA GLU A 169 11.80 -12.40 -1.33
C GLU A 169 11.95 -11.68 0.02
N LYS A 170 10.96 -10.85 0.40
CA LYS A 170 10.87 -10.18 1.71
C LYS A 170 10.19 -11.04 2.78
N GLY A 171 9.78 -12.27 2.45
CA GLY A 171 9.23 -13.24 3.40
C GLY A 171 7.85 -12.92 3.97
N ARG A 172 7.07 -12.06 3.29
CA ARG A 172 5.70 -11.70 3.71
C ARG A 172 4.72 -12.80 3.33
N LEU A 173 3.58 -12.82 4.02
CA LEU A 173 2.49 -13.74 3.68
C LEU A 173 1.88 -13.33 2.35
N ARG A 174 1.59 -14.30 1.49
CA ARG A 174 0.87 -14.11 0.22
C ARG A 174 -0.54 -14.64 0.37
N LEU A 175 -1.51 -13.73 0.38
CA LEU A 175 -2.93 -14.02 0.37
C LEU A 175 -3.36 -14.16 -1.10
N VAL A 176 -3.83 -15.34 -1.48
CA VAL A 176 -4.31 -15.58 -2.84
C VAL A 176 -5.82 -15.47 -2.84
N PHE A 177 -6.34 -14.61 -3.70
CA PHE A 177 -7.77 -14.39 -3.87
C PHE A 177 -8.22 -14.93 -5.22
N ARG A 178 -9.45 -15.43 -5.25
CA ARG A 178 -10.15 -15.87 -6.46
C ARG A 178 -11.42 -15.05 -6.68
N LYS A 179 -11.86 -14.96 -7.93
CA LYS A 179 -13.14 -14.36 -8.34
C LYS A 179 -13.79 -15.18 -9.43
N PHE A 180 -15.05 -15.54 -9.26
CA PHE A 180 -15.87 -16.11 -10.32
C PHE A 180 -16.70 -15.02 -10.98
N ASN A 181 -16.77 -14.99 -12.32
CA ASN A 181 -17.69 -14.16 -13.09
C ASN A 181 -17.75 -12.66 -12.70
N GLU A 182 -16.61 -12.08 -12.29
CA GLU A 182 -16.49 -10.70 -11.79
C GLU A 182 -17.23 -10.42 -10.46
N GLU A 183 -17.56 -11.46 -9.70
CA GLU A 183 -18.12 -11.35 -8.37
C GLU A 183 -17.08 -10.89 -7.33
N LYS A 184 -17.51 -10.83 -6.07
CA LYS A 184 -16.69 -10.43 -4.92
C LYS A 184 -15.45 -11.35 -4.80
N PRO A 185 -14.24 -10.79 -4.59
CA PRO A 185 -13.07 -11.59 -4.28
C PRO A 185 -13.28 -12.46 -3.04
N GLN A 186 -12.84 -13.71 -3.13
CA GLN A 186 -12.83 -14.69 -2.06
C GLN A 186 -11.39 -15.10 -1.75
N LEU A 187 -11.05 -15.27 -0.47
CA LEU A 187 -9.73 -15.78 -0.09
C LEU A 187 -9.65 -17.28 -0.40
N ALA A 188 -8.72 -17.66 -1.28
CA ALA A 188 -8.49 -19.04 -1.69
C ALA A 188 -7.38 -19.71 -0.86
N ALA A 189 -6.29 -18.98 -0.56
CA ALA A 189 -5.17 -19.53 0.19
C ALA A 189 -4.35 -18.46 0.93
N ILE A 190 -3.62 -18.91 1.94
CA ILE A 190 -2.59 -18.14 2.65
C ILE A 190 -1.27 -18.89 2.54
N LEU A 191 -0.31 -18.37 1.77
CA LEU A 191 1.00 -18.98 1.59
C LEU A 191 2.01 -18.34 2.56
N SER A 192 2.33 -19.07 3.63
CA SER A 192 3.22 -18.59 4.71
C SER A 192 4.68 -18.97 4.54
N LYS A 193 4.98 -20.04 3.79
CA LYS A 193 6.35 -20.47 3.51
C LYS A 193 6.84 -19.82 2.22
N SER A 194 7.97 -19.12 2.24
CA SER A 194 8.57 -18.52 1.04
C SER A 194 8.88 -19.55 -0.05
N SER A 195 9.20 -20.80 0.34
CA SER A 195 9.44 -21.90 -0.60
C SER A 195 8.18 -22.43 -1.28
N GLN A 196 6.99 -22.18 -0.72
CA GLN A 196 5.72 -22.62 -1.30
C GLN A 196 5.37 -21.70 -2.47
N VAL A 197 5.53 -22.21 -3.68
CA VAL A 197 5.22 -21.51 -4.93
C VAL A 197 3.99 -22.09 -5.63
N GLU A 198 3.46 -23.19 -5.09
CA GLU A 198 2.35 -23.91 -5.69
C GLU A 198 1.29 -24.20 -4.62
N PHE A 199 0.01 -24.08 -5.01
CA PHE A 199 -1.10 -24.60 -4.22
C PHE A 199 -2.25 -25.02 -5.13
N ARG A 200 -3.11 -25.90 -4.64
CA ARG A 200 -4.37 -26.25 -5.30
C ARG A 200 -5.52 -25.47 -4.66
N ASP A 201 -6.30 -24.81 -5.49
CA ASP A 201 -7.53 -24.14 -5.07
C ASP A 201 -8.62 -25.21 -4.87
N ILE A 202 -9.29 -25.25 -3.72
CA ILE A 202 -10.30 -26.28 -3.37
C ILE A 202 -11.66 -25.64 -3.12
#